data_AF-A0A4V6CB57-F1
#
_entry.id   AF-A0A4V6CB57-F1
#
_cell.length_a   1.000
_cell.length_b   1.000
_cell.length_c   1.000
_cell.angle_alpha   90.00
_cell.angle_beta   90.00
_cell.angle_gamma   90.00
#
_symmetry.space_group_name_H-M   'P 1'
#
loop_
_entity.id
_entity.type
_entity.pdbx_description
1 polymer ?
#
loop_
_entity_poly.entity_id
_entity_poly.type
_entity_poly.pdbx_seq_one_letter_code
_entity_poly.pdbx_strand_id
1 'polypeptide(L)'
;MTIKNFTFFSPSGTEFPVGSNNDGKLYMMLTGMDYGTIRRKDWSNPINTALNVQYTNTSIIAGGRYFELSNETVALKGNSVNYIHANIDLTQTAHPVTLSAETSNNSNNVDLNNSSGVLKVLIDIRTTDGTGVVSSEKPRNVTTLDQVNAENINVKLLSVDGDVSDWTALNMSNVTSAVPLQLQCPEG
;
A
#
# COMPACT_ATOMS: atom_id res chain seq x y z
N MET A 1 24.03 -17.34 -17.80
CA MET A 1 22.99 -16.41 -17.33
C MET A 1 22.10 -16.12 -18.54
N THR A 2 20.78 -16.32 -18.44
CA THR A 2 19.87 -16.21 -19.58
C THR A 2 18.92 -15.04 -19.35
N ILE A 3 18.87 -14.11 -20.29
CA ILE A 3 17.91 -13.00 -20.28
C ILE A 3 16.52 -13.56 -20.58
N LYS A 4 15.51 -13.21 -19.77
CA LYS A 4 14.10 -13.57 -19.99
C LYS A 4 13.33 -12.36 -20.51
N ASN A 5 12.67 -12.54 -21.66
CA ASN A 5 11.89 -11.50 -22.34
C ASN A 5 10.39 -11.77 -22.18
N PHE A 6 9.59 -10.72 -21.94
CA PHE A 6 8.16 -10.83 -21.64
C PHE A 6 7.30 -9.92 -22.53
N THR A 7 7.57 -8.62 -22.55
CA THR A 7 6.78 -7.61 -23.28
C THR A 7 7.22 -7.46 -24.74
N PHE A 8 7.35 -8.58 -25.46
CA PHE A 8 7.81 -8.63 -26.85
C PHE A 8 6.89 -9.52 -27.70
N PHE A 9 6.83 -9.24 -29.01
CA PHE A 9 6.09 -10.08 -29.93
C PHE A 9 6.70 -11.47 -30.03
N SER A 10 5.86 -12.50 -29.91
CA SER A 10 6.24 -13.90 -30.06
C SER A 10 5.99 -14.34 -31.51
N PRO A 11 7.01 -14.53 -32.37
CA PRO A 11 6.82 -14.84 -33.80
C PRO A 11 6.00 -16.11 -34.06
N SER A 12 6.14 -17.14 -33.22
CA SER A 12 5.33 -18.36 -33.26
C SER A 12 4.25 -18.40 -32.18
N GLY A 13 4.12 -17.34 -31.38
CA GLY A 13 3.14 -17.23 -30.30
C GLY A 13 3.54 -17.88 -28.97
N THR A 14 4.79 -18.34 -28.81
CA THR A 14 5.21 -19.11 -27.62
C THR A 14 6.52 -18.65 -26.98
N GLU A 15 7.26 -17.74 -27.61
CA GLU A 15 8.61 -17.36 -27.22
C GLU A 15 8.67 -16.53 -25.93
N PHE A 16 7.70 -15.64 -25.74
CA PHE A 16 7.71 -14.67 -24.63
C PHE A 16 6.42 -14.76 -23.80
N PRO A 17 6.14 -15.91 -23.15
CA PRO A 17 4.96 -16.07 -22.32
C PRO A 17 5.07 -15.19 -21.08
N VAL A 18 4.02 -14.41 -20.81
CA VAL A 18 3.92 -13.56 -19.61
C VAL A 18 3.01 -14.22 -18.60
N GLY A 19 3.55 -14.57 -17.43
CA GLY A 19 2.79 -15.11 -16.32
C GLY A 19 2.42 -14.05 -15.29
N SER A 20 1.48 -14.39 -14.39
CA SER A 20 1.00 -13.46 -13.35
C SER A 20 2.09 -12.98 -12.38
N ASN A 21 3.15 -13.79 -12.15
CA ASN A 21 4.31 -13.37 -11.37
C ASN A 21 5.15 -12.30 -12.10
N ASN A 22 5.20 -12.37 -13.44
CA ASN A 22 5.93 -11.40 -14.26
C ASN A 22 5.18 -10.07 -14.28
N ASP A 23 3.86 -10.11 -14.52
CA ASP A 23 3.01 -8.94 -14.46
C ASP A 23 2.96 -8.32 -13.05
N GLY A 24 2.93 -9.14 -12.00
CA GLY A 24 2.99 -8.65 -10.62
C GLY A 24 4.23 -7.78 -10.39
N LYS A 25 5.42 -8.24 -10.83
CA LYS A 25 6.66 -7.45 -10.75
C LYS A 25 6.58 -6.19 -11.60
N LEU A 26 6.08 -6.29 -12.83
CA LEU A 26 5.90 -5.15 -13.72
C LEU A 26 5.03 -4.07 -13.05
N TYR A 27 3.87 -4.43 -12.53
CA TYR A 27 2.96 -3.50 -11.86
C TYR A 27 3.58 -2.88 -10.61
N MET A 28 4.35 -3.66 -9.84
CA MET A 28 5.07 -3.13 -8.68
C MET A 28 6.09 -2.07 -9.08
N MET A 29 6.88 -2.33 -10.13
CA MET A 29 7.88 -1.40 -10.64
C MET A 29 7.24 -0.13 -11.21
N LEU A 30 6.13 -0.25 -11.96
CA LEU A 30 5.42 0.90 -12.54
C LEU A 30 4.86 1.86 -11.48
N THR A 31 4.40 1.33 -10.34
CA THR A 31 3.84 2.16 -9.26
C THR A 31 4.83 2.48 -8.15
N GLY A 32 6.04 1.93 -8.20
CA GLY A 32 7.05 2.08 -7.15
C GLY A 32 6.60 1.52 -5.79
N MET A 33 5.85 0.41 -5.77
CA MET A 33 5.47 -0.25 -4.52
C MET A 33 6.40 -1.42 -4.18
N ASP A 34 6.56 -1.67 -2.89
CA ASP A 34 7.13 -2.90 -2.35
C ASP A 34 6.02 -3.88 -1.89
N TYR A 35 6.41 -4.94 -1.18
CA TYR A 35 5.47 -5.92 -0.60
C TYR A 35 4.84 -5.48 0.73
N GLY A 36 5.29 -4.37 1.33
CA GLY A 36 4.81 -3.86 2.61
C GLY A 36 3.74 -2.79 2.50
N THR A 37 3.56 -2.21 1.31
CA THR A 37 2.50 -1.26 0.99
C THR A 37 1.46 -1.85 0.04
N ILE A 38 0.32 -1.16 -0.08
CA ILE A 38 -0.73 -1.48 -1.04
C ILE A 38 -1.02 -0.30 -1.98
N ARG A 39 -1.86 -0.56 -2.98
CA ARG A 39 -2.72 0.46 -3.59
C ARG A 39 -4.15 0.06 -3.26
N ARG A 40 -4.94 1.00 -2.72
CA ARG A 40 -6.33 0.74 -2.35
C ARG A 40 -7.21 1.88 -2.83
N LYS A 41 -8.36 1.52 -3.40
CA LYS A 41 -9.43 2.45 -3.75
C LYS A 41 -10.76 1.89 -3.30
N ASP A 42 -11.44 2.63 -2.43
CA ASP A 42 -12.84 2.40 -2.14
C ASP A 42 -13.66 3.15 -3.20
N TRP A 43 -14.38 2.41 -4.03
CA TRP A 43 -15.32 2.99 -5.01
C TRP A 43 -16.66 3.30 -4.36
N SER A 44 -17.02 2.50 -3.36
CA SER A 44 -18.12 2.73 -2.43
C SER A 44 -17.60 2.61 -1.01
N ASN A 45 -18.13 3.43 -0.11
CA ASN A 45 -17.68 3.41 1.28
C ASN A 45 -18.00 2.05 1.93
N PRO A 46 -17.05 1.45 2.67
CA PRO A 46 -17.34 0.28 3.49
C PRO A 46 -18.41 0.59 4.54
N ILE A 47 -19.24 -0.39 4.86
CA ILE A 47 -20.34 -0.28 5.82
C ILE A 47 -19.97 -1.01 7.10
N ASN A 48 -20.16 -0.37 8.26
CA ASN A 48 -19.98 -1.03 9.56
C ASN A 48 -21.35 -1.51 10.08
N THR A 49 -21.42 -2.72 10.61
CA THR A 49 -22.62 -3.27 11.25
C THR A 49 -22.22 -4.06 12.48
N ALA A 50 -22.50 -3.52 13.66
CA ALA A 50 -21.97 -4.01 14.93
C ALA A 50 -20.44 -4.21 14.84
N LEU A 51 -19.94 -5.37 15.27
CA LEU A 51 -18.54 -5.76 15.20
C LEU A 51 -18.16 -6.36 13.83
N ASN A 52 -18.64 -5.77 12.74
CA ASN A 52 -18.29 -6.18 11.38
C ASN A 52 -18.06 -4.95 10.51
N VAL A 53 -17.16 -5.11 9.54
CA VAL A 53 -17.02 -4.18 8.41
C VAL A 53 -17.27 -4.95 7.12
N GLN A 54 -18.09 -4.38 6.25
CA GLN A 54 -18.35 -4.88 4.91
C GLN A 54 -17.72 -3.96 3.87
N TYR A 55 -16.81 -4.50 3.07
CA TYR A 55 -16.26 -3.84 1.89
C TYR A 55 -17.21 -4.04 0.72
N THR A 56 -18.04 -3.02 0.47
CA THR A 56 -19.09 -3.05 -0.56
C THR A 56 -18.51 -3.10 -1.97
N ASN A 57 -17.57 -2.21 -2.27
CA ASN A 57 -16.82 -2.18 -3.51
C ASN A 57 -15.45 -1.52 -3.29
N THR A 58 -14.41 -2.34 -3.14
CA THR A 58 -13.04 -1.88 -2.87
C THR A 58 -12.04 -2.66 -3.70
N SER A 59 -11.23 -1.95 -4.50
CA SER A 59 -10.13 -2.55 -5.27
C SER A 59 -8.81 -2.41 -4.51
N ILE A 60 -8.00 -3.46 -4.52
CA ILE A 60 -6.70 -3.50 -3.86
C ILE A 60 -5.65 -4.10 -4.79
N ILE A 61 -4.46 -3.52 -4.79
CA ILE A 61 -3.24 -4.11 -5.32
C ILE A 61 -2.29 -4.35 -4.16
N ALA A 62 -1.88 -5.61 -3.97
CA ALA A 62 -0.88 -6.01 -2.98
C ALA A 62 0.12 -6.97 -3.62
N GLY A 63 1.42 -6.71 -3.46
CA GLY A 63 2.48 -7.48 -4.14
C GLY A 63 2.31 -7.55 -5.67
N GLY A 64 1.74 -6.50 -6.28
CA GLY A 64 1.41 -6.45 -7.70
C GLY A 64 0.19 -7.27 -8.13
N ARG A 65 -0.57 -7.86 -7.19
CA ARG A 65 -1.78 -8.64 -7.48
C ARG A 65 -3.02 -7.77 -7.28
N TYR A 66 -3.80 -7.61 -8.34
CA TYR A 66 -5.09 -6.92 -8.30
C TYR A 66 -6.20 -7.87 -7.85
N PHE A 67 -7.04 -7.41 -6.93
CA PHE A 67 -8.28 -8.09 -6.54
C PHE A 67 -9.31 -7.08 -6.03
N GLU A 68 -10.56 -7.52 -5.99
CA GLU A 68 -11.69 -6.70 -5.56
C GLU A 68 -12.43 -7.36 -4.38
N LEU A 69 -12.85 -6.54 -3.45
CA LEU A 69 -13.74 -6.92 -2.36
C LEU A 69 -15.15 -6.42 -2.73
N SER A 70 -16.06 -7.36 -2.96
CA SER A 70 -17.45 -7.08 -3.32
C SER A 70 -18.40 -7.68 -2.29
N ASN A 71 -18.96 -6.80 -1.45
CA ASN A 71 -19.78 -7.16 -0.28
C ASN A 71 -19.07 -8.13 0.71
N GLU A 72 -17.75 -8.11 0.73
CA GLU A 72 -16.93 -8.98 1.60
C GLU A 72 -16.98 -8.47 3.04
N THR A 73 -17.32 -9.35 3.99
CA THR A 73 -17.50 -8.97 5.39
C THR A 73 -16.40 -9.56 6.27
N VAL A 74 -15.80 -8.72 7.11
CA VAL A 74 -14.79 -9.14 8.09
C VAL A 74 -15.33 -8.89 9.49
N ALA A 75 -15.36 -9.95 10.30
CA ALA A 75 -15.69 -9.87 11.72
C ALA A 75 -14.54 -9.23 12.51
N LEU A 76 -14.89 -8.41 13.49
CA LEU A 76 -13.96 -7.63 14.30
C LEU A 76 -14.02 -8.07 15.76
N LYS A 77 -12.91 -7.96 16.47
CA LYS A 77 -12.84 -8.13 17.91
C LYS A 77 -13.25 -6.82 18.59
N GLY A 78 -14.26 -6.87 19.46
CA GLY A 78 -14.72 -5.70 20.24
C GLY A 78 -13.71 -5.23 21.29
N ASN A 79 -13.84 -3.98 21.71
CA ASN A 79 -12.92 -3.29 22.64
C ASN A 79 -11.45 -3.45 22.23
N SER A 80 -11.15 -3.33 20.93
CA SER A 80 -9.82 -3.58 20.39
C SER A 80 -9.55 -2.75 19.14
N VAL A 81 -8.27 -2.55 18.85
CA VAL A 81 -7.78 -2.11 17.54
C VAL A 81 -7.61 -3.35 16.67
N ASN A 82 -8.30 -3.37 15.54
CA ASN A 82 -8.31 -4.46 14.59
C ASN A 82 -7.50 -4.06 13.35
N TYR A 83 -6.46 -4.83 13.06
CA TYR A 83 -5.62 -4.72 11.90
C TYR A 83 -6.12 -5.73 10.87
N ILE A 84 -6.76 -5.23 9.81
CA ILE A 84 -7.36 -6.06 8.76
C ILE A 84 -6.30 -6.29 7.71
N HIS A 85 -5.98 -7.55 7.44
CA HIS A 85 -4.97 -7.94 6.46
C HIS A 85 -5.59 -8.68 5.29
N ALA A 86 -5.02 -8.46 4.11
CA ALA A 86 -5.16 -9.38 2.99
C ALA A 86 -4.05 -10.44 3.08
N ASN A 87 -4.43 -11.71 2.99
CA ASN A 87 -3.52 -12.84 2.91
C ASN A 87 -3.59 -13.42 1.50
N ILE A 88 -2.47 -13.45 0.80
CA ILE A 88 -2.37 -13.95 -0.57
C ILE A 88 -1.54 -15.24 -0.58
N ASP A 89 -2.20 -16.36 -0.84
CA ASP A 89 -1.61 -17.69 -0.95
C ASP A 89 -1.83 -18.23 -2.38
N LEU A 90 -0.75 -18.26 -3.17
CA LEU A 90 -0.82 -18.73 -4.56
C LEU A 90 -0.98 -20.25 -4.69
N THR A 91 -0.84 -21.01 -3.60
CA THR A 91 -1.15 -22.43 -3.60
C THR A 91 -2.65 -22.69 -3.61
N GLN A 92 -3.45 -21.72 -3.14
CA GLN A 92 -4.91 -21.75 -3.18
C GLN A 92 -5.43 -21.22 -4.51
N THR A 93 -5.50 -22.09 -5.51
CA THR A 93 -5.83 -21.69 -6.90
C THR A 93 -7.28 -21.21 -7.09
N ALA A 94 -8.23 -21.67 -6.26
CA ALA A 94 -9.62 -21.25 -6.34
C ALA A 94 -9.87 -19.88 -5.70
N HIS A 95 -9.28 -19.66 -4.52
CA HIS A 95 -9.46 -18.46 -3.71
C HIS A 95 -8.11 -18.03 -3.10
N PRO A 96 -7.25 -17.38 -3.89
CA PRO A 96 -5.90 -17.05 -3.45
C PRO A 96 -5.86 -15.94 -2.41
N VAL A 97 -6.95 -15.16 -2.24
CA VAL A 97 -7.02 -14.04 -1.30
C VAL A 97 -8.04 -14.34 -0.22
N THR A 98 -7.63 -14.14 1.04
CA THR A 98 -8.52 -14.16 2.20
C THR A 98 -8.28 -12.95 3.09
N LEU A 99 -9.28 -12.54 3.87
CA LEU A 99 -9.15 -11.45 4.84
C LEU A 99 -9.09 -11.97 6.27
N SER A 100 -8.39 -11.23 7.13
CA SER A 100 -8.28 -11.53 8.56
C SER A 100 -8.22 -10.25 9.38
N ALA A 101 -8.93 -10.19 10.51
CA ALA A 101 -8.80 -9.12 11.49
C ALA A 101 -7.96 -9.61 12.68
N GLU A 102 -6.90 -8.87 12.99
CA GLU A 102 -5.92 -9.26 14.01
C GLU A 102 -5.67 -8.13 15.00
N THR A 103 -5.09 -8.43 16.16
CA THR A 103 -4.84 -7.43 17.22
C THR A 103 -3.50 -6.71 17.11
N SER A 104 -2.71 -7.04 16.10
CA SER A 104 -1.42 -6.42 15.77
C SER A 104 -1.25 -6.35 14.25
N ASN A 105 -0.41 -5.44 13.77
CA ASN A 105 0.02 -5.45 12.38
C ASN A 105 1.06 -6.57 12.18
N ASN A 106 0.67 -7.63 11.46
CA ASN A 106 1.50 -8.80 11.19
C ASN A 106 1.90 -8.88 9.69
N SER A 107 2.02 -7.73 9.04
CA SER A 107 2.51 -7.66 7.65
C SER A 107 3.92 -8.26 7.55
N ASN A 108 4.21 -9.02 6.50
CA ASN A 108 5.41 -9.89 6.47
C ASN A 108 6.34 -9.70 5.26
N ASN A 109 5.99 -8.84 4.30
CA ASN A 109 6.81 -8.49 3.12
C ASN A 109 7.30 -9.71 2.30
N VAL A 110 6.57 -10.84 2.33
CA VAL A 110 6.96 -12.05 1.59
C VAL A 110 6.95 -11.78 0.08
N ASP A 111 8.08 -12.09 -0.58
CA ASP A 111 8.25 -11.93 -2.03
C ASP A 111 7.52 -13.04 -2.81
N LEU A 112 6.22 -12.84 -2.97
CA LEU A 112 5.31 -13.78 -3.60
C LEU A 112 5.60 -14.01 -5.11
N ASN A 113 6.31 -13.08 -5.77
CA ASN A 113 6.57 -13.17 -7.21
C ASN A 113 7.89 -13.87 -7.55
N ASN A 114 8.76 -14.09 -6.56
CA ASN A 114 10.02 -14.82 -6.71
C ASN A 114 10.10 -16.11 -5.89
N SER A 115 9.32 -16.22 -4.81
CA SER A 115 9.37 -17.34 -3.87
C SER A 115 7.97 -17.83 -3.49
N SER A 116 7.90 -19.05 -2.97
CA SER A 116 6.69 -19.57 -2.33
C SER A 116 6.46 -18.90 -0.97
N GLY A 117 5.20 -18.75 -0.58
CA GLY A 117 4.82 -18.26 0.74
C GLY A 117 3.44 -17.62 0.70
N VAL A 118 3.02 -17.07 1.85
CA VAL A 118 1.78 -16.32 1.97
C VAL A 118 2.14 -14.87 2.26
N LEU A 119 1.81 -13.97 1.33
CA LEU A 119 1.96 -12.54 1.57
C LEU A 119 0.83 -12.08 2.49
N LYS A 120 1.20 -11.46 3.61
CA LYS A 120 0.26 -10.83 4.52
C LYS A 120 0.55 -9.34 4.54
N VAL A 121 -0.46 -8.52 4.27
CA VAL A 121 -0.32 -7.06 4.24
C VAL A 121 -1.53 -6.38 4.85
N LEU A 122 -1.28 -5.37 5.67
CA LEU A 122 -2.31 -4.53 6.29
C LEU A 122 -3.07 -3.73 5.22
N ILE A 123 -4.40 -3.79 5.25
CA ILE A 123 -5.26 -3.06 4.33
C ILE A 123 -6.16 -2.02 5.00
N ASP A 124 -6.42 -2.16 6.30
CA ASP A 124 -7.32 -1.28 7.04
C ASP A 124 -7.08 -1.43 8.56
N ILE A 125 -7.33 -0.36 9.31
CA ILE A 125 -7.30 -0.37 10.77
C ILE A 125 -8.67 0.09 11.28
N ARG A 126 -9.29 -0.70 12.15
CA ARG A 126 -10.61 -0.41 12.74
C ARG A 126 -10.53 -0.47 14.26
N THR A 127 -10.84 0.64 14.93
CA THR A 127 -10.99 0.65 16.39
C THR A 127 -12.44 0.37 16.74
N THR A 128 -12.67 -0.50 17.71
CA THR A 128 -14.01 -0.91 18.14
C THR A 128 -14.18 -0.75 19.64
N ASP A 129 -15.42 -0.53 20.07
CA ASP A 129 -15.87 -0.70 21.45
C ASP A 129 -16.61 -2.03 21.62
N GLY A 130 -17.41 -2.18 22.67
CA GLY A 130 -18.19 -3.40 22.92
C GLY A 130 -19.39 -3.61 21.99
N THR A 131 -19.75 -2.60 21.18
CA THR A 131 -20.97 -2.57 20.35
C THR A 131 -20.69 -2.40 18.87
N GLY A 132 -19.62 -1.70 18.48
CA GLY A 132 -19.32 -1.45 17.08
C GLY A 132 -18.00 -0.73 16.82
N VAL A 133 -17.86 -0.22 15.59
CA VAL A 133 -16.66 0.50 15.11
C VAL A 133 -16.75 1.98 15.51
N VAL A 134 -15.73 2.46 16.23
CA VAL A 134 -15.63 3.86 16.69
C VAL A 134 -14.71 4.72 15.80
N SER A 135 -13.73 4.11 15.14
CA SER A 135 -12.86 4.81 14.18
C SER A 135 -12.28 3.88 13.13
N SER A 136 -11.86 4.49 12.02
CA SER A 136 -11.23 3.78 10.90
C SER A 136 -10.06 4.57 10.33
N GLU A 137 -8.98 3.89 10.05
CA GLU A 137 -7.78 4.44 9.44
C GLU A 137 -7.30 3.53 8.32
N LYS A 138 -6.90 4.12 7.19
CA LYS A 138 -6.30 3.40 6.07
C LYS A 138 -4.78 3.42 6.23
N PRO A 139 -4.07 2.31 5.94
CA PRO A 139 -2.62 2.33 5.89
C PRO A 139 -2.15 3.33 4.83
N ARG A 140 -0.96 3.89 5.03
CA ARG A 140 -0.35 4.81 4.07
C ARG A 140 0.03 4.06 2.81
N ASN A 141 -0.31 4.61 1.65
CA ASN A 141 0.21 4.13 0.37
C ASN A 141 1.58 4.75 0.15
N VAL A 142 2.62 3.92 0.12
CA VAL A 142 4.01 4.34 -0.13
C VAL A 142 4.35 4.14 -1.60
N THR A 143 4.96 5.17 -2.20
CA THR A 143 5.51 5.15 -3.56
C THR A 143 6.97 5.55 -3.47
N THR A 144 7.86 4.63 -3.81
CA THR A 144 9.31 4.84 -3.83
C THR A 144 9.74 5.17 -5.25
N LEU A 145 10.44 6.29 -5.41
CA LEU A 145 10.93 6.80 -6.70
C LEU A 145 12.39 7.20 -6.54
N ASP A 146 13.17 7.06 -7.61
CA ASP A 146 14.58 7.48 -7.65
C ASP A 146 14.70 8.99 -7.92
N GLN A 147 14.01 9.48 -8.96
CA GLN A 147 13.99 10.90 -9.32
C GLN A 147 12.57 11.34 -9.68
N VAL A 148 12.21 12.57 -9.28
CA VAL A 148 10.96 13.22 -9.67
C VAL A 148 11.29 14.48 -10.46
N ASN A 149 10.85 14.53 -11.72
CA ASN A 149 10.88 15.73 -12.55
C ASN A 149 9.43 16.18 -12.80
N ALA A 150 9.03 17.29 -12.19
CA ALA A 150 7.67 17.80 -12.24
C ALA A 150 7.67 19.33 -12.27
N GLU A 151 6.76 19.93 -13.04
CA GLU A 151 6.59 21.39 -13.07
C GLU A 151 6.05 21.94 -11.75
N ASN A 152 5.13 21.21 -11.12
CA ASN A 152 4.49 21.61 -9.86
C ASN A 152 4.24 20.38 -8.97
N ILE A 153 4.57 20.49 -7.68
CA ILE A 153 4.28 19.48 -6.67
C ILE A 153 3.52 20.16 -5.52
N ASN A 154 2.28 19.72 -5.29
CA ASN A 154 1.48 20.17 -4.14
C ASN A 154 1.71 19.22 -2.98
N VAL A 155 2.45 19.68 -1.96
CA VAL A 155 2.79 18.86 -0.79
C VAL A 155 2.05 19.36 0.43
N LYS A 156 1.25 18.48 1.06
CA LYS A 156 0.57 18.80 2.32
C LYS A 156 1.54 18.82 3.50
N LEU A 157 2.45 17.85 3.55
CA LEU A 157 3.49 17.70 4.56
C LEU A 157 4.74 17.16 3.88
N LEU A 158 5.87 17.85 4.03
CA LEU A 158 7.17 17.43 3.53
C LEU A 158 8.07 17.09 4.72
N SER A 159 8.69 15.92 4.68
CA SER A 159 9.77 15.53 5.59
C SER A 159 10.93 15.08 4.74
N VAL A 160 12.12 15.55 5.09
CA VAL A 160 13.37 15.24 4.39
C VAL A 160 14.29 14.59 5.39
N ASP A 161 14.80 13.42 5.04
CA ASP A 161 15.77 12.66 5.82
C ASP A 161 16.98 12.40 4.93
N GLY A 162 18.16 12.90 5.32
CA GLY A 162 19.37 12.86 4.52
C GLY A 162 20.06 14.22 4.35
N ASP A 163 21.15 14.23 3.57
CA ASP A 163 21.92 15.43 3.28
C ASP A 163 21.17 16.31 2.26
N VAL A 164 21.08 17.60 2.57
CA VAL A 164 20.45 18.63 1.73
C VAL A 164 21.47 19.68 1.26
N SER A 165 22.77 19.39 1.41
CA SER A 165 23.88 20.28 1.00
C SER A 165 23.77 20.78 -0.44
N ASP A 166 23.23 19.93 -1.33
CA ASP A 166 23.18 20.18 -2.77
C ASP A 166 21.85 20.87 -3.20
N TRP A 167 21.01 21.28 -2.25
CA TRP A 167 19.80 22.03 -2.55
C TRP A 167 20.16 23.47 -2.92
N THR A 168 20.35 23.70 -4.21
CA THR A 168 21.03 24.90 -4.72
C THR A 168 20.18 26.17 -4.80
N ALA A 169 18.86 26.12 -4.62
CA ALA A 169 18.01 27.28 -4.35
C ALA A 169 16.55 26.88 -4.10
N LEU A 170 16.02 27.15 -2.91
CA LEU A 170 14.57 27.22 -2.70
C LEU A 170 14.12 28.66 -2.98
N ASN A 171 13.51 28.92 -4.14
CA ASN A 171 12.85 30.21 -4.38
C ASN A 171 11.47 30.20 -3.72
N MET A 172 11.43 30.55 -2.44
CA MET A 172 10.18 30.67 -1.66
C MET A 172 9.53 32.01 -1.96
N SER A 173 8.70 32.08 -3.01
CA SER A 173 7.83 33.23 -3.28
C SER A 173 6.44 33.00 -2.64
N ASN A 174 5.93 34.00 -1.91
CA ASN A 174 4.59 34.03 -1.29
C ASN A 174 4.33 33.07 -0.11
N VAL A 175 5.19 33.05 0.91
CA VAL A 175 4.85 32.43 2.21
C VAL A 175 3.91 33.37 2.99
N THR A 176 2.63 33.02 3.09
CA THR A 176 1.61 33.84 3.77
C THR A 176 1.51 33.60 5.28
N SER A 177 2.11 32.53 5.82
CA SER A 177 2.28 32.33 7.26
C SER A 177 3.33 31.26 7.57
N ALA A 178 4.50 31.68 8.06
CA ALA A 178 5.41 30.79 8.76
C ALA A 178 5.14 30.92 10.27
N VAL A 179 4.94 29.80 10.97
CA VAL A 179 5.10 29.79 12.43
C VAL A 179 6.58 30.04 12.70
N PRO A 180 6.97 31.05 13.49
CA PRO A 180 8.38 31.37 13.67
C PRO A 180 9.12 30.20 14.30
N LEU A 181 10.23 29.80 13.66
CA LEU A 181 11.20 28.86 14.22
C LEU A 181 11.76 29.49 15.51
N GLN A 182 11.49 28.88 16.67
CA GLN A 182 12.22 29.19 17.90
C GLN A 182 13.58 28.47 17.82
N LEU A 183 14.59 29.16 17.29
CA LEU A 183 15.97 28.72 17.40
C LEU A 183 16.46 29.05 18.82
N GLN A 184 16.54 28.03 19.68
CA GLN A 184 17.20 28.15 20.97
C GLN A 184 18.71 28.02 20.74
N CYS A 185 19.43 29.15 20.67
CA CYS A 185 20.88 29.13 20.77
C CYS A 185 21.29 28.70 22.19
N PRO A 186 22.26 27.80 22.37
CA PRO A 186 22.85 27.57 23.69
C PRO A 186 23.55 28.86 24.14
N GLU A 187 23.19 29.38 25.31
CA GLU A 187 23.97 30.42 25.97
C GLU A 187 25.33 29.82 26.37
N GLY A 188 26.41 30.46 25.92
CA GLY A 188 27.78 30.19 26.35
C GLY A 188 28.29 31.34 27.22
#